data_AF-A0A1S2CEQ2-F1
#
_entry.id   AF-A0A1S2CEQ2-F1
#
_cell.length_a   1.000
_cell.length_b   1.000
_cell.length_c   1.000
_cell.angle_alpha   90.00
_cell.angle_beta   90.00
_cell.angle_gamma   90.00
#
_symmetry.space_group_name_H-M   'P 1'
#
loop_
_entity.id
_entity.type
_entity.pdbx_description
1 polymer ?
#
loop_
_entity_poly.entity_id
_entity_poly.type
_entity_poly.pdbx_seq_one_letter_code
_entity_poly.pdbx_strand_id
1 'polypeptide(L)'
;MDIAADAVQRAVHLTARDEWRYNFSLNSLRGPDGRLPEHFDEWILPGAHSDIGGGFPENFHERIQVGQPRKFRGYHPRDSYEYTGILMERKRIASEGWLGPHNLDGTLNIEEAYRRQLKEGEVELQFRLWLDRRVKSEYSRIALRQMYRLAADVGVPFKKLNPTLEKYALPDELQSIATRITLHINEGRPLQLTAAEEALLRQRYIHHSAHYQIAGPLFPFKPAPGNVRSVHPNRGLK
;
A
#
# COMPACT_ATOMS: atom_id res chain seq x y z
N MET A 1 -7.65 -12.86 -14.12
CA MET A 1 -6.59 -13.49 -14.94
C MET A 1 -6.94 -14.95 -14.95
N ASP A 2 -7.11 -15.55 -16.12
CA ASP A 2 -7.57 -16.92 -16.25
C ASP A 2 -6.43 -17.78 -16.79
N ILE A 3 -5.71 -18.46 -15.89
CA ILE A 3 -4.60 -19.35 -16.22
C ILE A 3 -5.07 -20.78 -15.95
N ALA A 4 -5.08 -21.62 -16.98
CA ALA A 4 -5.31 -23.05 -16.82
C ALA A 4 -4.12 -23.73 -16.13
N ALA A 5 -4.39 -24.76 -15.34
CA ALA A 5 -3.36 -25.42 -14.54
C ALA A 5 -2.28 -26.08 -15.43
N ASP A 6 -2.65 -26.61 -16.59
CA ASP A 6 -1.77 -27.26 -17.55
C ASP A 6 -1.04 -26.29 -18.49
N ALA A 7 -1.41 -25.01 -18.49
CA ALA A 7 -0.81 -24.00 -19.37
C ALA A 7 0.61 -23.59 -18.93
N VAL A 8 0.99 -23.82 -17.67
CA VAL A 8 2.30 -23.43 -17.12
C VAL A 8 2.84 -24.49 -16.16
N GLN A 9 4.18 -24.66 -16.16
CA GLN A 9 4.86 -25.61 -15.26
C GLN A 9 4.88 -25.13 -13.80
N ARG A 10 4.88 -23.81 -13.58
CA ARG A 10 4.89 -23.18 -12.26
C ARG A 10 4.25 -21.79 -12.36
N ALA A 11 3.44 -21.42 -11.39
CA ALA A 11 2.99 -20.03 -11.22
C ALA A 11 3.28 -19.56 -9.78
N VAL A 12 3.80 -18.35 -9.63
CA VAL A 12 4.04 -17.73 -8.33
C VAL A 12 3.51 -16.30 -8.37
N HIS A 13 2.73 -15.93 -7.36
CA HIS A 13 2.19 -14.59 -7.21
C HIS A 13 2.48 -14.04 -5.81
N LEU A 14 3.23 -12.95 -5.73
CA LEU A 14 3.40 -12.18 -4.50
C LEU A 14 2.37 -11.04 -4.52
N THR A 15 1.52 -10.98 -3.51
CA THR A 15 0.37 -10.07 -3.47
C THR A 15 0.52 -9.04 -2.36
N ALA A 16 0.02 -7.83 -2.63
CA ALA A 16 0.05 -6.70 -1.70
C ALA A 16 -1.09 -6.80 -0.68
N ARG A 17 -0.73 -6.93 0.62
CA ARG A 17 -1.66 -6.91 1.76
C ARG A 17 -2.32 -5.54 1.94
N ASP A 18 -1.53 -4.48 1.78
CA ASP A 18 -1.90 -3.11 2.13
C ASP A 18 -2.29 -2.29 0.87
N GLU A 19 -2.74 -3.00 -0.17
CA GLU A 19 -3.35 -2.40 -1.37
C GLU A 19 -4.87 -2.46 -1.23
N TRP A 20 -5.53 -1.31 -1.14
CA TRP A 20 -6.99 -1.23 -1.06
C TRP A 20 -7.58 -0.15 -1.96
N ARG A 21 -6.88 0.27 -3.02
CA ARG A 21 -7.47 1.17 -4.04
C ARG A 21 -8.55 0.44 -4.83
N TYR A 22 -9.62 1.17 -5.13
CA TYR A 22 -10.75 0.68 -5.91
C TYR A 22 -10.32 0.13 -7.29
N ASN A 23 -9.41 0.83 -7.96
CA ASN A 23 -8.97 0.46 -9.32
C ASN A 23 -7.87 -0.62 -9.36
N PHE A 24 -7.37 -1.08 -8.21
CA PHE A 24 -6.25 -2.02 -8.13
C PHE A 24 -6.70 -3.37 -7.58
N SER A 25 -7.81 -3.90 -8.12
CA SER A 25 -8.34 -5.21 -7.73
C SER A 25 -7.32 -6.33 -7.96
N LEU A 26 -7.29 -7.31 -7.06
CA LEU A 26 -6.42 -8.48 -7.18
C LEU A 26 -7.04 -9.48 -8.15
N ASN A 27 -6.26 -9.94 -9.12
CA ASN A 27 -6.57 -11.16 -9.85
C ASN A 27 -5.78 -12.29 -9.20
N SER A 28 -6.45 -13.08 -8.38
CA SER A 28 -5.80 -14.16 -7.61
C SER A 28 -5.55 -15.37 -8.51
N LEU A 29 -4.48 -16.12 -8.22
CA LEU A 29 -4.25 -17.45 -8.79
C LEU A 29 -5.21 -18.50 -8.23
N ARG A 30 -5.86 -18.22 -7.10
CA ARG A 30 -6.81 -19.13 -6.44
C ARG A 30 -8.08 -19.27 -7.27
N GLY A 31 -8.58 -20.50 -7.36
CA GLY A 31 -9.86 -20.80 -7.98
C GLY A 31 -11.04 -20.21 -7.21
N PRO A 32 -12.28 -20.31 -7.77
CA PRO A 32 -13.49 -19.87 -7.08
C PRO A 32 -13.73 -20.57 -5.73
N ASP A 33 -13.15 -21.76 -5.53
CA ASP A 33 -13.17 -22.54 -4.29
C ASP A 33 -12.04 -22.15 -3.30
N GLY A 34 -11.21 -21.17 -3.66
CA GLY A 34 -10.08 -20.69 -2.87
C GLY A 34 -8.81 -21.55 -2.97
N ARG A 35 -8.84 -22.63 -3.75
CA ARG A 35 -7.72 -23.58 -3.86
C ARG A 35 -6.72 -23.16 -4.93
N LEU A 36 -5.51 -23.69 -4.82
CA LEU A 36 -4.44 -23.56 -5.80
C LEU A 36 -4.07 -24.97 -6.30
N PRO A 37 -3.72 -25.12 -7.59
CA PRO A 37 -2.95 -26.28 -8.05
C PRO A 37 -1.65 -26.43 -7.24
N GLU A 38 -1.14 -27.64 -7.12
CA GLU A 38 0.07 -27.94 -6.34
C GLU A 38 1.30 -27.13 -6.81
N HIS A 39 1.42 -26.91 -8.12
CA HIS A 39 2.49 -26.12 -8.73
C HIS A 39 2.20 -24.62 -8.79
N PHE A 40 1.15 -24.12 -8.13
CA PHE A 40 0.82 -22.70 -8.04
C PHE A 40 0.97 -22.19 -6.61
N ASP A 41 1.66 -21.06 -6.45
CA ASP A 41 1.81 -20.38 -5.16
C ASP A 41 1.26 -18.96 -5.21
N GLU A 42 0.52 -18.58 -4.17
CA GLU A 42 0.14 -17.18 -3.94
C GLU A 42 0.39 -16.80 -2.49
N TRP A 43 1.30 -15.84 -2.29
CA TRP A 43 1.74 -15.37 -0.97
C TRP A 43 1.36 -13.90 -0.76
N ILE A 44 0.87 -13.57 0.43
CA ILE A 44 0.49 -12.20 0.81
C ILE A 44 1.63 -11.58 1.58
N LEU A 45 2.13 -10.43 1.11
CA LEU A 45 3.22 -9.69 1.74
C LEU A 45 2.74 -8.29 2.17
N PRO A 46 3.27 -7.74 3.28
CA PRO A 46 3.05 -6.35 3.67
C PRO A 46 3.38 -5.38 2.54
N GLY A 47 2.66 -4.26 2.45
CA GLY A 47 2.91 -3.23 1.45
C GLY A 47 1.78 -3.07 0.43
N ALA A 48 1.80 -1.91 -0.23
CA ALA A 48 0.93 -1.59 -1.35
C ALA A 48 1.45 -2.21 -2.67
N HIS A 49 0.74 -1.98 -3.78
CA HIS A 49 1.04 -2.60 -5.07
C HIS A 49 2.52 -2.48 -5.50
N SER A 50 3.08 -1.27 -5.51
CA SER A 50 4.46 -1.04 -5.93
C SER A 50 5.48 -1.25 -4.80
N ASP A 51 5.04 -1.46 -3.56
CA ASP A 51 5.91 -1.98 -2.49
C ASP A 51 6.26 -3.46 -2.74
N ILE A 52 5.38 -4.20 -3.42
CA ILE A 52 5.65 -5.58 -3.86
C ILE A 52 6.28 -5.62 -5.25
N GLY A 53 5.71 -4.90 -6.21
CA GLY A 53 6.16 -4.93 -7.60
C GLY A 53 7.41 -4.10 -7.90
N GLY A 54 7.78 -3.18 -7.00
CA GLY A 54 8.73 -2.11 -7.28
C GLY A 54 8.11 -0.96 -8.08
N GLY A 55 8.82 0.17 -8.15
CA GLY A 55 8.44 1.33 -8.95
C GLY A 55 8.26 2.63 -8.17
N PHE A 56 8.31 2.59 -6.84
CA PHE A 56 8.41 3.83 -6.07
C PHE A 56 9.82 4.44 -6.16
N PRO A 57 9.93 5.77 -6.30
CA PRO A 57 11.22 6.45 -6.23
C PRO A 57 11.92 6.25 -4.88
N GLU A 58 13.25 6.31 -4.87
CA GLU A 58 14.00 6.33 -3.63
C GLU A 58 13.70 7.60 -2.83
N ASN A 59 13.53 7.46 -1.50
CA ASN A 59 13.20 8.56 -0.58
C ASN A 59 12.02 9.42 -1.06
N PHE A 60 10.94 8.77 -1.50
CA PHE A 60 9.76 9.43 -2.03
C PHE A 60 9.09 10.34 -0.99
N HIS A 61 8.77 11.56 -1.41
CA HIS A 61 7.98 12.50 -0.61
C HIS A 61 6.50 12.24 -0.86
N GLU A 62 5.88 11.47 0.03
CA GLU A 62 4.48 11.14 -0.02
C GLU A 62 3.66 12.28 0.60
N ARG A 63 3.15 13.18 -0.25
CA ARG A 63 2.20 14.24 0.12
C ARG A 63 0.85 14.00 -0.53
N ILE A 64 -0.06 13.39 0.22
CA ILE A 64 -1.33 12.86 -0.30
C ILE A 64 -2.52 13.27 0.57
N GLN A 65 -3.70 13.34 -0.04
CA GLN A 65 -4.93 13.66 0.67
C GLN A 65 -5.64 12.39 1.13
N VAL A 66 -5.59 12.08 2.43
CA VAL A 66 -6.03 10.78 2.98
C VAL A 66 -7.50 10.71 3.38
N GLY A 67 -8.23 11.83 3.27
CA GLY A 67 -9.68 11.88 3.45
C GLY A 67 -10.38 12.59 2.29
N GLN A 68 -11.68 12.36 2.09
CA GLN A 68 -12.46 13.13 1.11
C GLN A 68 -12.49 14.62 1.49
N PRO A 69 -12.33 15.55 0.52
CA PRO A 69 -12.49 16.97 0.82
C PRO A 69 -13.92 17.25 1.29
N ARG A 70 -14.07 18.09 2.31
CA ARG A 70 -15.38 18.53 2.81
C ARG A 70 -15.59 19.99 2.45
N LYS A 71 -16.61 20.27 1.62
CA LYS A 71 -16.99 21.64 1.22
C LYS A 71 -17.81 22.27 2.32
N PHE A 72 -17.49 23.51 2.66
CA PHE A 72 -18.24 24.32 3.62
C PHE A 72 -18.61 25.66 2.99
N ARG A 73 -19.82 26.14 3.27
CA ARG A 73 -20.27 27.48 2.94
C ARG A 73 -21.13 28.01 4.09
N GLY A 74 -20.76 29.16 4.65
CA GLY A 74 -21.45 29.75 5.80
C GLY A 74 -20.53 30.63 6.65
N TYR A 75 -20.90 30.80 7.92
CA TYR A 75 -20.15 31.54 8.92
C TYR A 75 -19.40 30.59 9.86
N HIS A 76 -18.31 31.05 10.47
CA HIS A 76 -17.53 30.28 11.45
C HIS A 76 -17.22 28.83 11.01
N PRO A 77 -16.40 28.60 9.96
CA PRO A 77 -16.17 27.27 9.40
C PRO A 77 -15.74 26.20 10.40
N ARG A 78 -15.00 26.60 11.45
CA ARG A 78 -14.47 25.66 12.45
C ARG A 78 -15.53 25.17 13.45
N ASP A 79 -16.71 25.78 13.47
CA ASP A 79 -17.84 25.33 14.30
C ASP A 79 -18.77 24.38 13.51
N SER A 80 -18.44 24.11 12.25
CA SER A 80 -19.28 23.32 11.34
C SER A 80 -19.23 21.80 11.60
N TYR A 81 -20.26 21.10 11.12
CA TYR A 81 -20.29 19.65 11.08
C TYR A 81 -19.17 19.09 10.19
N GLU A 82 -18.85 19.78 9.09
CA GLU A 82 -17.78 19.42 8.17
C GLU A 82 -16.42 19.41 8.87
N TYR A 83 -16.13 20.43 9.68
CA TYR A 83 -14.88 20.52 10.43
C TYR A 83 -14.81 19.44 11.53
N THR A 84 -15.91 19.22 12.25
CA THR A 84 -15.98 18.11 13.22
C THR A 84 -15.73 16.77 12.54
N GLY A 85 -16.33 16.54 11.37
CA GLY A 85 -16.16 15.31 10.61
C GLY A 85 -14.72 15.08 10.14
N ILE A 86 -14.01 16.12 9.69
CA ILE A 86 -12.59 15.96 9.30
C ILE A 86 -11.66 15.78 10.50
N LEU A 87 -12.00 16.33 11.68
CA LEU A 87 -11.27 16.06 12.92
C LEU A 87 -11.42 14.60 13.36
N MET A 88 -12.61 14.01 13.25
CA MET A 88 -12.83 12.59 13.55
C MET A 88 -12.03 11.70 12.58
N GLU A 89 -12.04 12.05 11.29
CA GLU A 89 -11.25 11.33 10.27
C GLU A 89 -9.74 11.44 10.55
N ARG A 90 -9.25 12.62 10.94
CA ARG A 90 -7.85 12.81 11.35
C ARG A 90 -7.47 11.92 12.52
N LYS A 91 -8.33 11.82 13.54
CA LYS A 91 -8.10 10.92 14.69
C LYS A 91 -8.05 9.44 14.25
N ARG A 92 -8.95 9.04 13.35
CA ARG A 92 -8.98 7.70 12.77
C ARG A 92 -7.68 7.37 12.04
N ILE A 93 -7.26 8.21 11.09
CA ILE A 93 -6.00 8.02 10.34
C ILE A 93 -4.79 8.03 11.26
N ALA A 94 -4.76 8.92 12.26
CA ALA A 94 -3.66 8.94 13.23
C ALA A 94 -3.53 7.61 14.00
N SER A 95 -4.66 6.96 14.33
CA SER A 95 -4.67 5.67 15.02
C SER A 95 -4.16 4.50 14.17
N GLU A 96 -4.07 4.66 12.85
CA GLU A 96 -3.55 3.63 11.95
C GLU A 96 -2.02 3.51 12.00
N GLY A 97 -1.31 4.44 12.65
CA GLY A 97 0.13 4.31 12.90
C GLY A 97 1.05 4.61 11.71
N TRP A 98 0.58 5.39 10.73
CA TRP A 98 1.39 5.83 9.58
C TRP A 98 2.56 6.77 9.94
N LEU A 99 2.43 7.46 11.07
CA LEU A 99 3.41 8.36 11.64
C LEU A 99 3.87 7.81 13.01
N GLY A 100 5.11 8.09 13.39
CA GLY A 100 5.68 7.59 14.64
C GLY A 100 7.21 7.65 14.67
N PRO A 101 7.87 6.86 15.53
CA PRO A 101 9.32 6.92 15.74
C PRO A 101 10.17 6.74 14.47
N HIS A 102 9.65 6.05 13.45
CA HIS A 102 10.38 5.81 12.21
C HIS A 102 10.12 6.86 11.13
N ASN A 103 9.24 7.84 11.40
CA ASN A 103 8.86 8.94 10.51
C ASN A 103 8.54 10.22 11.32
N LEU A 104 9.56 10.78 11.97
CA LEU A 104 9.42 11.88 12.94
C LEU A 104 8.98 13.20 12.30
N ASP A 105 9.42 13.45 11.06
CA ASP A 105 9.13 14.69 10.33
C ASP A 105 7.77 14.64 9.60
N GLY A 106 7.10 13.48 9.62
CA GLY A 106 5.82 13.31 8.95
C GLY A 106 4.69 14.04 9.68
N THR A 107 3.74 14.58 8.91
CA THR A 107 2.64 15.38 9.44
C THR A 107 1.29 14.91 8.93
N LEU A 108 0.25 15.10 9.75
CA LEU A 108 -1.13 14.85 9.42
C LEU A 108 -1.96 16.10 9.74
N ASN A 109 -2.24 16.90 8.71
CA ASN A 109 -2.73 18.27 8.86
C ASN A 109 -4.03 18.51 8.12
N ILE A 110 -4.88 19.35 8.70
CA ILE A 110 -6.11 19.84 8.06
C ILE A 110 -5.79 21.20 7.44
N GLU A 111 -6.05 21.33 6.15
CA GLU A 111 -5.92 22.58 5.38
C GLU A 111 -7.31 23.13 5.05
N GLU A 112 -7.48 24.46 5.19
CA GLU A 112 -8.61 25.22 4.63
C GLU A 112 -8.24 25.72 3.23
N ALA A 113 -8.62 24.97 2.20
CA ALA A 113 -8.30 25.28 0.80
C ALA A 113 -9.43 26.04 0.10
N TYR A 114 -9.10 26.72 -1.01
CA TYR A 114 -10.05 27.46 -1.88
C TYR A 114 -10.94 28.47 -1.13
N ARG A 115 -10.43 29.04 -0.04
CA ARG A 115 -11.19 29.96 0.80
C ARG A 115 -11.55 31.23 0.02
N ARG A 116 -12.85 31.51 -0.07
CA ARG A 116 -13.42 32.69 -0.72
C ARG A 116 -14.35 33.40 0.25
N GLN A 117 -14.15 34.71 0.40
CA GLN A 117 -15.07 35.60 1.10
C GLN A 117 -16.25 35.92 0.18
N LEU A 118 -17.47 35.82 0.71
CA LEU A 118 -18.72 36.12 0.04
C LEU A 118 -19.34 37.39 0.64
N LYS A 119 -20.55 37.75 0.19
CA LYS A 119 -21.26 38.92 0.73
C LYS A 119 -21.59 38.70 2.21
N GLU A 120 -21.68 39.80 2.95
CA GLU A 120 -22.13 39.80 4.35
C GLU A 120 -21.27 38.93 5.30
N GLY A 121 -19.99 38.70 4.97
CA GLY A 121 -19.04 37.97 5.84
C GLY A 121 -19.12 36.45 5.76
N GLU A 122 -19.96 35.90 4.88
CA GLU A 122 -20.02 34.46 4.59
C GLU A 122 -18.71 34.01 3.94
N VAL A 123 -18.28 32.77 4.21
CA VAL A 123 -17.12 32.16 3.52
C VAL A 123 -17.48 30.84 2.89
N GLU A 124 -16.86 30.55 1.76
CA GLU A 124 -16.87 29.23 1.12
C GLU A 124 -15.43 28.68 1.11
N LEU A 125 -15.24 27.43 1.53
CA LEU A 125 -13.92 26.77 1.54
C LEU A 125 -14.05 25.25 1.46
N GLN A 126 -12.90 24.57 1.39
CA GLN A 126 -12.80 23.12 1.53
C GLN A 126 -11.83 22.74 2.65
N PHE A 127 -12.26 21.84 3.54
CA PHE A 127 -11.36 21.17 4.46
C PHE A 127 -10.72 19.96 3.79
N ARG A 128 -9.38 19.88 3.83
CA ARG A 128 -8.59 18.79 3.24
C ARG A 128 -7.66 18.21 4.27
N LEU A 129 -7.61 16.88 4.38
CA LEU A 129 -6.73 16.16 5.31
C LEU A 129 -5.52 15.63 4.54
N TRP A 130 -4.33 16.13 4.88
CA TRP A 130 -3.08 15.80 4.22
C TRP A 130 -2.19 14.96 5.12
N LEU A 131 -1.73 13.83 4.59
CA LEU A 131 -0.58 13.09 5.09
C LEU A 131 0.64 13.54 4.27
N ASP A 132 1.67 14.00 4.96
CA ASP A 132 2.93 14.45 4.36
C ASP A 132 4.08 13.75 5.09
N ARG A 133 4.83 12.89 4.40
CA ARG A 133 5.92 12.11 4.99
C ARG A 133 6.92 11.65 3.94
N ARG A 134 8.09 11.16 4.38
CA ARG A 134 9.04 10.48 3.50
C ARG A 134 8.95 8.97 3.63
N VAL A 135 8.95 8.26 2.50
CA VAL A 135 8.85 6.79 2.44
C VAL A 135 9.98 6.25 1.57
N LYS A 136 10.53 5.12 1.99
CA LYS A 136 11.64 4.42 1.35
C LYS A 136 11.14 3.29 0.45
N SER A 137 11.85 3.00 -0.64
CA SER A 137 11.43 2.02 -1.66
C SER A 137 12.14 0.67 -1.54
N GLU A 138 13.14 0.57 -0.66
CA GLU A 138 14.03 -0.58 -0.53
C GLU A 138 13.31 -1.87 -0.08
N TYR A 139 12.12 -1.76 0.52
CA TYR A 139 11.33 -2.92 0.91
C TYR A 139 10.95 -3.81 -0.28
N SER A 140 10.69 -3.22 -1.46
CA SER A 140 10.40 -3.96 -2.70
C SER A 140 11.52 -4.92 -3.12
N ARG A 141 12.76 -4.67 -2.65
CA ARG A 141 13.90 -5.55 -2.89
C ARG A 141 13.72 -6.91 -2.19
N ILE A 142 12.92 -7.00 -1.12
CA ILE A 142 12.58 -8.29 -0.49
C ILE A 142 11.75 -9.14 -1.47
N ALA A 143 10.65 -8.60 -1.99
CA ALA A 143 9.80 -9.30 -2.95
C ALA A 143 10.58 -9.70 -4.22
N LEU A 144 11.43 -8.80 -4.73
CA LEU A 144 12.35 -9.10 -5.83
C LEU A 144 13.25 -10.29 -5.54
N ARG A 145 13.90 -10.33 -4.37
CA ARG A 145 14.78 -11.43 -3.97
C ARG A 145 14.03 -12.75 -3.83
N GLN A 146 12.80 -12.73 -3.31
CA GLN A 146 11.97 -13.94 -3.22
C GLN A 146 11.56 -14.46 -4.60
N MET A 147 11.08 -13.58 -5.48
CA MET A 147 10.69 -13.97 -6.83
C MET A 147 11.89 -14.50 -7.63
N TYR A 148 13.05 -13.84 -7.53
CA TYR A 148 14.30 -14.30 -8.14
C TYR A 148 14.67 -15.71 -7.68
N ARG A 149 14.62 -15.97 -6.36
CA ARG A 149 14.92 -17.28 -5.79
C ARG A 149 13.95 -18.35 -6.28
N LEU A 150 12.64 -18.11 -6.14
CA LEU A 150 11.59 -19.07 -6.53
C LEU A 150 11.65 -19.43 -8.02
N ALA A 151 11.98 -18.46 -8.87
CA ALA A 151 12.18 -18.71 -10.30
C ALA A 151 13.50 -19.45 -10.60
N ALA A 152 14.59 -19.13 -9.90
CA ALA A 152 15.85 -19.83 -10.04
C ALA A 152 15.76 -21.30 -9.57
N ASP A 153 14.98 -21.56 -8.51
CA ASP A 153 14.73 -22.91 -7.97
C ASP A 153 14.06 -23.83 -9.01
N VAL A 154 13.28 -23.27 -9.95
CA VAL A 154 12.68 -24.00 -11.08
C VAL A 154 13.47 -23.86 -12.40
N GLY A 155 14.72 -23.40 -12.33
CA GLY A 155 15.65 -23.41 -13.46
C GLY A 155 15.54 -22.24 -14.43
N VAL A 156 14.85 -21.15 -14.08
CA VAL A 156 14.84 -19.93 -14.93
C VAL A 156 16.27 -19.39 -15.05
N PRO A 157 16.80 -19.16 -16.27
CA PRO A 157 18.21 -18.85 -16.50
C PRO A 157 18.53 -17.37 -16.23
N PHE A 158 18.33 -16.93 -14.99
CA PHE A 158 18.70 -15.57 -14.59
C PHE A 158 20.21 -15.39 -14.44
N LYS A 159 20.67 -14.18 -14.74
CA LYS A 159 22.01 -13.75 -14.35
C LYS A 159 22.11 -13.72 -12.83
N LYS A 160 23.23 -14.19 -12.30
CA LYS A 160 23.47 -14.20 -10.85
C LYS A 160 23.28 -12.79 -10.28
N LEU A 161 22.34 -12.65 -9.35
CA LEU A 161 22.12 -11.41 -8.63
C LEU A 161 23.27 -11.17 -7.66
N ASN A 162 23.96 -10.03 -7.78
CA ASN A 162 25.00 -9.64 -6.83
C ASN A 162 24.35 -8.81 -5.70
N PRO A 163 24.23 -9.37 -4.47
CA PRO A 163 23.52 -8.71 -3.38
C PRO A 163 24.25 -7.49 -2.82
N THR A 164 25.53 -7.29 -3.16
CA THR A 164 26.31 -6.11 -2.72
C THR A 164 26.12 -4.90 -3.63
N LEU A 165 25.50 -5.07 -4.82
CA LEU A 165 25.14 -3.93 -5.65
C LEU A 165 24.05 -3.11 -4.95
N GLU A 166 24.26 -1.80 -4.86
CA GLU A 166 23.41 -0.86 -4.15
C GLU A 166 21.91 -1.02 -4.46
N LYS A 167 21.55 -1.16 -5.74
CA LYS A 167 20.17 -1.38 -6.20
C LYS A 167 19.50 -2.66 -5.67
N TYR A 168 20.28 -3.62 -5.19
CA TYR A 168 19.80 -4.89 -4.64
C TYR A 168 20.07 -5.04 -3.15
N ALA A 169 20.93 -4.21 -2.56
CA ALA A 169 21.25 -4.24 -1.15
C ALA A 169 20.00 -3.96 -0.29
N LEU A 170 19.89 -4.67 0.83
CA LEU A 170 18.84 -4.42 1.82
C LEU A 170 19.46 -3.69 3.00
N PRO A 171 18.83 -2.62 3.50
CA PRO A 171 19.15 -2.04 4.80
C PRO A 171 19.11 -3.09 5.91
N ASP A 172 20.00 -2.96 6.91
CA ASP A 172 20.11 -3.91 8.02
C ASP A 172 18.79 -4.07 8.80
N GLU A 173 18.03 -2.98 8.95
CA GLU A 173 16.73 -2.99 9.62
C GLU A 173 15.66 -3.83 8.90
N LEU A 174 15.86 -4.16 7.62
CA LEU A 174 14.97 -5.03 6.85
C LEU A 174 15.38 -6.51 6.86
N GLN A 175 16.56 -6.86 7.40
CA GLN A 175 17.08 -8.23 7.31
C GLN A 175 16.23 -9.24 8.11
N SER A 176 15.79 -8.86 9.31
CA SER A 176 14.89 -9.70 10.13
C SER A 176 13.57 -9.95 9.41
N ILE A 177 12.98 -8.91 8.83
CA ILE A 177 11.72 -8.99 8.06
C ILE A 177 11.92 -9.88 6.82
N ALA A 178 13.02 -9.72 6.08
CA ALA A 178 13.35 -10.54 4.92
C ALA A 178 13.48 -12.02 5.29
N THR A 179 14.08 -12.32 6.45
CA THR A 179 14.20 -13.69 6.97
C THR A 179 12.83 -14.28 7.29
N ARG A 180 11.96 -13.53 7.97
CA ARG A 180 10.58 -13.95 8.29
C ARG A 180 9.74 -14.19 7.03
N ILE A 181 9.86 -13.32 6.03
CA ILE A 181 9.19 -13.50 4.72
C ILE A 181 9.72 -14.74 4.00
N THR A 182 11.03 -15.01 4.07
CA THR A 182 11.61 -16.23 3.49
C THR A 182 11.05 -17.49 4.15
N LEU A 183 10.98 -17.50 5.48
CA LEU A 183 10.40 -18.60 6.24
C LEU A 183 8.91 -18.79 5.95
N HIS A 184 8.14 -17.69 5.87
CA HIS A 184 6.73 -17.71 5.49
C HIS A 184 6.52 -18.43 4.15
N ILE A 185 7.31 -18.08 3.13
CA ILE A 185 7.21 -18.66 1.79
C ILE A 185 7.70 -20.11 1.77
N ASN A 186 8.82 -20.42 2.44
CA ASN A 186 9.42 -21.75 2.38
C ASN A 186 8.66 -22.80 3.20
N GLU A 187 8.14 -22.43 4.37
CA GLU A 187 7.44 -23.35 5.27
C GLU A 187 5.92 -23.33 5.08
N GLY A 188 5.42 -22.38 4.28
CA GLY A 188 3.99 -22.13 4.10
C GLY A 188 3.22 -21.75 5.37
N ARG A 189 3.93 -21.27 6.40
CA ARG A 189 3.35 -20.84 7.68
C ARG A 189 2.93 -19.38 7.62
N PRO A 190 1.92 -18.93 8.37
CA PRO A 190 1.53 -17.51 8.41
C PRO A 190 2.71 -16.57 8.70
N LEU A 191 2.80 -15.46 7.96
CA LEU A 191 3.82 -14.44 8.22
C LEU A 191 3.57 -13.78 9.58
N GLN A 192 4.54 -13.91 10.49
CA GLN A 192 4.49 -13.31 11.82
C GLN A 192 5.59 -12.26 11.97
N LEU A 193 5.19 -11.00 11.83
CA LEU A 193 6.01 -9.84 12.15
C LEU A 193 5.73 -9.37 13.57
N THR A 194 6.76 -8.92 14.27
CA THR A 194 6.60 -8.25 15.56
C THR A 194 5.92 -6.90 15.39
N ALA A 195 5.34 -6.35 16.47
CA ALA A 195 4.74 -5.02 16.44
C ALA A 195 5.75 -3.93 16.03
N ALA A 196 7.03 -4.07 16.41
CA ALA A 196 8.10 -3.15 16.02
C ALA A 196 8.41 -3.24 14.51
N GLU A 197 8.43 -4.45 13.95
CA GLU A 197 8.64 -4.65 12.51
C GLU A 197 7.45 -4.13 11.68
N GLU A 198 6.21 -4.36 12.14
CA GLU A 198 5.01 -3.78 11.51
C GLU A 198 5.03 -2.25 11.55
N ALA A 199 5.42 -1.66 12.68
CA ALA A 199 5.55 -0.20 12.82
C ALA A 199 6.64 0.36 11.91
N LEU A 200 7.81 -0.31 11.85
CA LEU A 200 8.90 0.06 10.95
C LEU A 200 8.44 0.05 9.50
N LEU A 201 7.83 -1.05 9.05
CA LEU A 201 7.34 -1.16 7.67
C LEU A 201 6.32 -0.07 7.36
N ARG A 202 5.28 0.06 8.19
CA ARG A 202 4.19 1.02 7.96
C ARG A 202 4.67 2.46 7.89
N GLN A 203 5.57 2.85 8.79
CA GLN A 203 6.01 4.24 8.92
C GLN A 203 7.10 4.62 7.92
N ARG A 204 7.97 3.68 7.53
CA ARG A 204 9.17 3.98 6.75
C ARG A 204 9.15 3.44 5.33
N TYR A 205 8.45 2.34 5.06
CA TYR A 205 8.61 1.59 3.81
C TYR A 205 7.32 1.34 3.03
N ILE A 206 6.17 1.25 3.70
CA ILE A 206 4.88 1.00 3.05
C ILE A 206 4.25 2.33 2.65
N HIS A 207 3.93 2.47 1.37
CA HIS A 207 3.27 3.65 0.83
C HIS A 207 1.76 3.60 1.10
N HIS A 208 1.18 4.74 1.45
CA HIS A 208 -0.26 4.89 1.65
C HIS A 208 -0.93 5.08 0.28
N SER A 209 -0.98 3.99 -0.49
CA SER A 209 -1.36 4.03 -1.90
C SER A 209 -2.79 4.50 -2.17
N ALA A 210 -3.74 4.27 -1.26
CA ALA A 210 -5.11 4.71 -1.47
C ALA A 210 -5.38 6.08 -0.85
N HIS A 211 -5.78 7.04 -1.67
CA HIS A 211 -5.99 8.41 -1.25
C HIS A 211 -6.92 9.16 -2.22
N TYR A 212 -7.34 10.35 -1.81
CA TYR A 212 -8.25 11.24 -2.53
C TYR A 212 -7.50 12.36 -3.23
N GLN A 213 -6.30 12.08 -3.75
CA GLN A 213 -5.64 13.04 -4.62
C GLN A 213 -6.30 13.03 -5.99
N ILE A 214 -6.52 14.23 -6.51
CA ILE A 214 -7.26 14.43 -7.75
C ILE A 214 -6.30 14.32 -8.94
N ALA A 215 -6.75 13.62 -9.99
CA ALA A 215 -6.18 13.71 -11.32
C ALA A 215 -7.30 14.04 -12.31
N GLY A 216 -7.32 15.27 -12.82
CA GLY A 216 -8.45 15.77 -13.62
C GLY A 216 -9.76 15.78 -12.79
N PRO A 217 -10.87 15.19 -13.28
CA PRO A 217 -12.13 15.11 -12.51
C PRO A 217 -12.22 13.87 -11.60
N LEU A 218 -11.18 13.03 -11.52
CA LEU A 218 -11.24 11.72 -10.88
C LEU A 218 -10.38 11.64 -9.62
N PHE A 219 -10.76 10.71 -8.73
CA PHE A 219 -9.92 10.19 -7.66
C PHE A 219 -9.40 8.81 -8.08
N PRO A 220 -8.35 8.72 -8.91
CA PRO A 220 -7.87 7.43 -9.45
C PRO A 220 -7.36 6.49 -8.36
N PHE A 221 -6.93 7.04 -7.23
CA PHE A 221 -6.37 6.30 -6.10
C PHE A 221 -7.37 6.13 -4.94
N LYS A 222 -8.66 6.42 -5.14
CA LYS A 222 -9.63 6.31 -4.05
C LYS A 222 -9.63 4.89 -3.44
N PRO A 223 -9.80 4.75 -2.12
CA PRO A 223 -9.98 3.45 -1.50
C PRO A 223 -11.25 2.75 -2.01
N ALA A 224 -11.21 1.43 -2.02
CA ALA A 224 -12.37 0.58 -2.21
C ALA A 224 -13.34 0.69 -1.01
N PRO A 225 -14.64 0.39 -1.19
CA PRO A 225 -15.59 0.36 -0.08
C PRO A 225 -15.08 -0.49 1.10
N GLY A 226 -15.15 0.07 2.31
CA GLY A 226 -14.69 -0.60 3.54
C GLY A 226 -13.17 -0.79 3.65
N ASN A 227 -12.36 -0.15 2.79
CA ASN A 227 -10.91 -0.37 2.68
C ASN A 227 -10.54 -1.84 2.41
N VAL A 228 -11.42 -2.57 1.71
CA VAL A 228 -11.21 -3.97 1.34
C VAL A 228 -10.95 -4.06 -0.16
N ARG A 229 -9.78 -4.59 -0.52
CA ARG A 229 -9.41 -4.85 -1.92
C ARG A 229 -10.38 -5.86 -2.53
N SER A 230 -10.95 -5.54 -3.70
CA SER A 230 -11.69 -6.54 -4.46
C SER A 230 -10.75 -7.61 -5.00
N VAL A 231 -11.17 -8.88 -4.91
CA VAL A 231 -10.39 -10.04 -5.37
C VAL A 231 -11.23 -10.82 -6.38
N HIS A 232 -10.65 -11.10 -7.53
CA HIS A 232 -11.23 -11.94 -8.58
C HIS A 232 -10.49 -13.27 -8.62
N PRO A 233 -11.20 -14.42 -8.49
CA PRO A 233 -10.57 -15.72 -8.57
C PRO A 233 -10.15 -16.06 -10.01
N ASN A 234 -9.17 -16.94 -10.15
CA ASN A 234 -8.76 -17.54 -11.43
C ASN A 234 -9.85 -18.50 -11.93
N ARG A 235 -10.51 -18.16 -13.03
CA ARG A 235 -11.57 -19.00 -13.63
C ARG A 235 -11.04 -20.00 -14.66
N GLY A 236 -9.74 -19.99 -14.92
CA GLY A 236 -9.06 -20.90 -15.84
C GLY A 236 -8.79 -22.30 -15.27
N LEU A 237 -8.88 -22.49 -13.94
CA LEU A 237 -8.60 -23.77 -13.25
C LEU A 237 -9.70 -24.84 -13.41
N LYS A 238 -10.58 -24.70 -14.40
CA LYS A 238 -11.68 -25.63 -14.66
C LYS A 238 -11.21 -26.89 -15.35
#